data_AF-A0A7U9MQN8-F1
#
_entry.id   AF-A0A7U9MQN8-F1
#
_cell.length_a   1.000
_cell.length_b   1.000
_cell.length_c   1.000
_cell.angle_alpha   90.00
_cell.angle_beta   90.00
_cell.angle_gamma   90.00
#
_symmetry.space_group_name_H-M   'P 1'
#
loop_
_entity.id
_entity.type
_entity.pdbx_description
1 polymer ?
#
loop_
_entity_poly.entity_id
_entity_poly.type
_entity_poly.pdbx_seq_one_letter_code
_entity_poly.pdbx_strand_id
1 'polypeptide(L)'
;MNITLKKEKAVSDAMLGQQLMSYARSLQEEGQQKESKEAYAAKVYAKARSGQRLTPEEMSFLARTNPELYRKVLRAQMLRRELESRLKNCKSKQEAQEAFSAAVGSISDKDPDRDMIIQALNQAFKEFRESGDYERLPDTREEAENEKKPHKTMEYVQNGNGYQEAYLTEAEGIAFVAGA
;
A
#
# COMPACT_ATOMS: atom_id res chain seq x y z
N MET A 1 -1.26 -74.35 5.83
CA MET A 1 -2.32 -73.38 6.19
C MET A 1 -1.82 -72.14 6.97
N ASN A 2 -0.51 -71.83 7.02
CA ASN A 2 0.02 -70.77 7.91
C ASN A 2 0.55 -69.52 7.18
N ILE A 3 0.45 -69.47 5.84
CA ILE A 3 1.04 -68.41 5.01
C ILE A 3 0.02 -67.28 4.80
N THR A 4 -1.27 -67.63 4.64
CA THR A 4 -2.37 -66.68 4.41
C THR A 4 -2.65 -65.80 5.63
N LEU A 5 -2.70 -66.40 6.84
CA LEU A 5 -2.91 -65.70 8.11
C LEU A 5 -1.80 -64.70 8.47
N LYS A 6 -0.55 -64.97 8.07
CA LYS A 6 0.58 -64.03 8.26
C LYS A 6 0.47 -62.83 7.33
N LYS A 7 -0.05 -63.05 6.11
CA LYS A 7 -0.19 -61.99 5.10
C LYS A 7 -1.33 -61.04 5.47
N GLU A 8 -2.44 -61.54 6.02
CA GLU A 8 -3.55 -60.70 6.51
C GLU A 8 -3.14 -59.83 7.71
N LYS A 9 -2.40 -60.37 8.70
CA LYS A 9 -1.88 -59.57 9.82
C LYS A 9 -0.92 -58.46 9.36
N ALA A 10 -0.05 -58.74 8.39
CA ALA A 10 0.86 -57.74 7.86
C ALA A 10 0.10 -56.61 7.12
N VAL A 11 -1.00 -56.95 6.44
CA VAL A 11 -1.85 -55.97 5.74
C VAL A 11 -2.64 -55.13 6.75
N SER A 12 -3.16 -55.72 7.84
CA SER A 12 -3.85 -54.98 8.88
C SER A 12 -2.93 -54.04 9.66
N ASP A 13 -1.70 -54.48 9.99
CA ASP A 13 -0.70 -53.65 10.67
C ASP A 13 -0.24 -52.49 9.79
N ALA A 14 -0.08 -52.71 8.48
CA ALA A 14 0.24 -51.66 7.53
C ALA A 14 -0.90 -50.63 7.38
N MET A 15 -2.15 -51.09 7.36
CA MET A 15 -3.32 -50.21 7.29
C MET A 15 -3.50 -49.40 8.58
N LEU A 16 -3.29 -50.02 9.74
CA LEU A 16 -3.29 -49.33 11.03
C LEU A 16 -2.16 -48.31 11.11
N GLY A 17 -0.96 -48.65 10.61
CA GLY A 17 0.17 -47.73 10.50
C GLY A 17 -0.13 -46.53 9.61
N GLN A 18 -0.80 -46.73 8.46
CA GLN A 18 -1.24 -45.63 7.60
C GLN A 18 -2.27 -44.73 8.28
N GLN A 19 -3.20 -45.31 9.02
CA GLN A 19 -4.25 -44.57 9.72
C GLN A 19 -3.71 -43.80 10.93
N LEU A 20 -2.70 -44.34 11.62
CA LEU A 20 -1.96 -43.63 12.67
C LEU A 20 -1.15 -42.47 12.09
N MET A 21 -0.52 -42.67 10.93
CA MET A 21 0.26 -41.64 10.25
C MET A 21 -0.61 -40.51 9.71
N SER A 22 -1.81 -40.81 9.18
CA SER A 22 -2.75 -39.77 8.75
C SER A 22 -3.29 -38.97 9.94
N TYR A 23 -3.56 -39.62 11.07
CA TYR A 23 -3.99 -38.96 12.30
C TYR A 23 -2.87 -38.11 12.94
N ALA A 24 -1.64 -38.60 12.97
CA ALA A 24 -0.48 -37.83 13.43
C ALA A 24 -0.25 -36.60 12.53
N ARG A 25 -0.44 -36.74 11.21
CA ARG A 25 -0.37 -35.63 10.27
C ARG A 25 -1.49 -34.62 10.49
N SER A 26 -2.73 -35.05 10.70
CA SER A 26 -3.84 -34.13 10.96
C SER A 26 -3.67 -33.37 12.28
N LEU A 27 -3.12 -34.01 13.32
CA LEU A 27 -2.74 -33.32 14.56
C LEU A 27 -1.63 -32.29 14.35
N GLN A 28 -0.68 -32.59 13.47
CA GLN A 28 0.39 -31.67 13.10
C GLN A 28 -0.14 -30.50 12.25
N GLU A 29 -1.08 -30.73 11.35
CA GLU A 29 -1.77 -29.72 10.54
C GLU A 29 -2.69 -28.81 11.40
N GLU A 30 -3.41 -29.36 12.39
CA GLU A 30 -4.18 -28.59 13.38
C GLU A 30 -3.28 -27.73 14.29
N GLY A 31 -2.09 -28.22 14.62
CA GLY A 31 -1.05 -27.46 15.32
C GLY A 31 -0.41 -26.37 14.46
N GLN A 32 -0.36 -26.55 13.13
CA GLN A 32 0.15 -25.56 12.18
C GLN A 32 -0.88 -24.47 11.82
N GLN A 33 -2.18 -24.78 11.81
CA GLN A 33 -3.24 -23.79 11.58
C GLN A 33 -3.45 -22.83 12.75
N LYS A 34 -3.13 -23.25 13.98
CA LYS A 34 -2.97 -22.34 15.12
C LYS A 34 -1.54 -21.84 15.11
N GLU A 35 -1.27 -20.83 14.30
CA GLU A 35 -0.03 -20.06 14.41
C GLU A 35 0.23 -19.78 15.90
N SER A 36 1.31 -20.37 16.45
CA SER A 36 1.55 -20.30 17.90
C SER A 36 1.45 -18.85 18.35
N LYS A 37 0.85 -18.59 19.52
CA LYS A 37 0.74 -17.23 20.06
C LYS A 37 2.08 -16.50 20.07
N GLU A 38 3.17 -17.25 20.20
CA GLU A 38 4.55 -16.78 20.10
C GLU A 38 4.96 -16.40 18.68
N ALA A 39 4.58 -17.19 17.67
CA ALA A 39 4.83 -16.88 16.26
C ALA A 39 4.05 -15.64 15.82
N TYR A 40 2.78 -15.51 16.25
CA TYR A 40 2.00 -14.31 16.02
C TYR A 40 2.65 -13.10 16.69
N ALA A 41 3.03 -13.20 17.96
CA ALA A 41 3.73 -12.14 18.69
C ALA A 41 5.03 -11.72 17.97
N ALA A 42 5.84 -12.69 17.53
CA ALA A 42 7.07 -12.44 16.80
C ALA A 42 6.81 -11.69 15.48
N LYS A 43 5.76 -12.06 14.73
CA LYS A 43 5.33 -11.34 13.53
C LYS A 43 4.92 -9.91 13.84
N VAL A 44 4.12 -9.69 14.88
CA VAL A 44 3.68 -8.33 15.28
C VAL A 44 4.88 -7.48 15.68
N TYR A 45 5.82 -8.02 16.47
CA TYR A 45 7.03 -7.29 16.85
C TYR A 45 7.94 -7.01 15.65
N ALA A 46 8.08 -7.95 14.72
CA ALA A 46 8.84 -7.75 13.50
C ALA A 46 8.24 -6.63 12.64
N LYS A 47 6.91 -6.62 12.45
CA LYS A 47 6.19 -5.55 11.75
C LYS A 47 6.33 -4.19 12.44
N ALA A 48 6.22 -4.17 13.76
CA ALA A 48 6.37 -2.95 14.56
C ALA A 48 7.77 -2.35 14.41
N ARG A 49 8.81 -3.18 14.48
CA ARG A 49 10.21 -2.74 14.36
C ARG A 49 10.58 -2.30 12.95
N SER A 50 10.01 -2.94 11.92
CA SER A 50 10.23 -2.58 10.52
C SER A 50 9.44 -1.35 10.07
N GLY A 51 8.62 -0.75 10.93
CA GLY A 51 7.80 0.42 10.60
C GLY A 51 6.63 0.10 9.65
N GLN A 52 6.26 -1.17 9.50
CA GLN A 52 5.12 -1.56 8.69
C GLN A 52 3.80 -1.12 9.34
N ARG A 53 2.73 -1.06 8.54
CA ARG A 53 1.40 -0.76 9.05
C ARG A 53 0.88 -1.95 9.85
N LEU A 54 0.49 -1.71 11.10
CA LEU A 54 -0.14 -2.74 11.92
C LEU A 54 -1.66 -2.67 11.79
N THR A 55 -2.29 -3.85 11.82
CA THR A 55 -3.75 -3.94 11.87
C THR A 55 -4.27 -3.53 13.26
N PRO A 56 -5.56 -3.19 13.40
CA PRO A 56 -6.14 -2.84 14.70
C PRO A 56 -5.97 -3.94 15.76
N GLU A 57 -5.99 -5.20 15.34
CA GLU A 57 -5.77 -6.37 16.20
C GLU A 57 -4.32 -6.44 16.68
N GLU A 58 -3.35 -6.29 15.77
CA GLU A 58 -1.92 -6.26 16.09
C GLU A 58 -1.56 -5.08 17.00
N MET A 59 -2.21 -3.94 16.78
CA MET A 59 -2.04 -2.75 17.61
C MET A 59 -2.61 -2.96 19.03
N SER A 60 -3.78 -3.60 19.14
CA SER A 60 -4.39 -3.95 20.43
C SER A 60 -3.56 -4.99 21.18
N PHE A 61 -2.93 -5.92 20.47
CA PHE A 61 -2.00 -6.89 21.02
C PHE A 61 -0.76 -6.21 21.61
N LEU A 62 -0.15 -5.27 20.88
CA LEU A 62 0.97 -4.46 21.38
C LEU A 62 0.61 -3.63 22.60
N ALA A 63 -0.57 -3.01 22.62
CA ALA A 63 -1.01 -2.21 23.77
C ALA A 63 -1.06 -3.02 25.07
N ARG A 64 -1.41 -4.31 24.98
CA ARG A 64 -1.49 -5.22 26.14
C ARG A 64 -0.16 -5.85 26.52
N THR A 65 0.75 -6.03 25.57
CA THR A 65 2.01 -6.76 25.78
C THR A 65 3.21 -5.84 26.00
N ASN A 66 3.28 -4.73 25.27
CA ASN A 66 4.36 -3.74 25.36
C ASN A 66 3.83 -2.32 25.09
N PRO A 67 3.35 -1.62 26.13
CA PRO A 67 2.81 -0.26 26.02
C PRO A 67 3.81 0.78 25.49
N GLU A 68 5.09 0.62 25.82
CA GLU A 68 6.15 1.51 25.35
C GLU A 68 6.32 1.40 23.83
N LEU A 69 6.45 0.16 23.32
CA LEU A 69 6.54 -0.06 21.88
C LEU A 69 5.27 0.40 21.16
N TYR A 70 4.08 0.17 21.74
CA TYR A 70 2.82 0.65 21.20
C TYR A 70 2.82 2.17 20.98
N ARG A 71 3.28 2.97 21.96
CA ARG A 71 3.38 4.44 21.82
C ARG A 71 4.27 4.85 20.66
N LYS A 72 5.42 4.18 20.52
CA LYS A 72 6.39 4.48 19.46
C LYS A 72 5.82 4.16 18.08
N VAL A 73 5.19 2.99 17.93
CA VAL A 73 4.51 2.58 16.69
C VAL A 73 3.35 3.52 16.38
N LEU A 74 2.59 3.96 17.37
CA LEU A 74 1.48 4.90 17.19
C LEU A 74 1.96 6.22 16.58
N ARG A 75 3.06 6.78 17.12
CA ARG A 75 3.70 7.99 16.57
C ARG A 75 4.14 7.79 15.12
N ALA A 76 4.82 6.67 14.84
CA ALA A 76 5.25 6.34 13.48
C ALA A 76 4.06 6.21 12.51
N GLN A 77 2.96 5.58 12.94
CA GLN A 77 1.75 5.45 12.14
C GLN A 77 1.04 6.79 11.89
N MET A 78 1.03 7.70 12.85
CA MET A 78 0.46 9.04 12.66
C MET A 78 1.20 9.81 11.56
N LEU A 79 2.54 9.87 11.66
CA LEU A 79 3.38 10.54 10.66
C LEU A 79 3.29 9.86 9.29
N ARG A 80 3.19 8.53 9.29
CA ARG A 80 2.94 7.76 8.07
C ARG A 80 1.63 8.16 7.40
N ARG A 81 0.52 8.22 8.14
CA ARG A 81 -0.79 8.62 7.59
C ARG A 81 -0.77 10.04 7.07
N GLU A 82 -0.05 10.94 7.74
CA GLU A 82 0.15 12.31 7.27
C GLU A 82 0.89 12.33 5.93
N LEU A 83 1.98 11.57 5.81
CA LEU A 83 2.70 11.42 4.54
C LEU A 83 1.79 10.83 3.45
N GLU A 84 1.08 9.74 3.71
CA GLU A 84 0.14 9.11 2.76
C GLU A 84 -0.94 10.12 2.30
N SER A 85 -1.45 10.95 3.20
CA SER A 85 -2.41 12.01 2.85
C SER A 85 -1.77 13.09 1.97
N ARG A 86 -0.52 13.46 2.23
CA ARG A 86 0.21 14.43 1.39
C ARG A 86 0.46 13.85 -0.01
N LEU A 87 0.94 12.60 -0.08
CA LEU A 87 1.24 11.90 -1.33
C LEU A 87 0.02 11.79 -2.25
N LYS A 88 -1.18 11.56 -1.70
CA LYS A 88 -2.44 11.55 -2.48
C LYS A 88 -2.81 12.89 -3.11
N ASN A 89 -2.33 14.00 -2.52
CA ASN A 89 -2.61 15.34 -3.03
C ASN A 89 -1.48 15.88 -3.92
N CYS A 90 -0.35 15.17 -4.00
CA CYS A 90 0.77 15.55 -4.86
C CYS A 90 0.37 15.46 -6.34
N LYS A 91 0.78 16.46 -7.12
CA LYS A 91 0.46 16.57 -8.55
C LYS A 91 1.62 16.16 -9.46
N SER A 92 2.81 15.98 -8.90
CA SER A 92 4.02 15.58 -9.64
C SER A 92 4.90 14.65 -8.81
N LYS A 93 5.76 13.88 -9.48
CA LYS A 93 6.76 13.02 -8.82
C LYS A 93 7.74 13.82 -7.97
N GLN A 94 8.14 15.00 -8.46
CA GLN A 94 9.01 15.92 -7.72
C GLN A 94 8.35 16.35 -6.40
N GLU A 95 7.08 16.76 -6.43
CA GLU A 95 6.34 17.15 -5.22
C GLU A 95 6.22 16.00 -4.21
N ALA A 96 6.03 14.77 -4.70
CA ALA A 96 6.01 13.58 -3.84
C ALA A 96 7.37 13.33 -3.15
N GLN A 97 8.48 13.50 -3.87
CA GLN A 97 9.83 13.37 -3.32
C GLN A 97 10.17 14.48 -2.33
N GLU A 98 9.74 15.72 -2.60
CA GLU A 98 9.88 16.86 -1.69
C GLU A 98 9.05 16.66 -0.42
N ALA A 99 7.81 16.19 -0.54
CA ALA A 99 6.95 15.86 0.61
C ALA A 99 7.58 14.78 1.49
N PHE A 100 8.17 13.74 0.89
CA PHE A 100 8.91 12.71 1.62
C PHE A 100 10.14 13.29 2.34
N SER A 101 10.96 14.08 1.64
CA SER A 101 12.17 14.69 2.19
C SER A 101 11.85 15.65 3.34
N ALA A 102 10.78 16.44 3.20
CA ALA A 102 10.28 17.32 4.25
C ALA A 102 9.76 16.55 5.48
N ALA A 103 9.09 15.40 5.27
CA ALA A 103 8.62 14.55 6.36
C ALA A 103 9.77 13.86 7.12
N VAL A 104 10.86 13.50 6.43
CA VAL A 104 12.06 12.97 7.08
C VAL A 104 12.81 14.07 7.83
N GLY A 105 12.96 15.25 7.22
CA GLY A 105 13.66 16.40 7.81
C GLY A 105 12.91 17.06 8.98
N SER A 106 11.60 16.84 9.12
CA SER A 106 10.83 17.33 10.27
C SER A 106 11.09 16.53 11.56
N ILE A 107 11.67 15.33 11.44
CA ILE A 107 12.02 14.48 12.59
C ILE A 107 13.36 14.96 13.14
N SER A 108 13.42 15.19 14.45
CA SER A 108 14.66 15.64 15.08
C SER A 108 15.72 14.55 15.03
N ASP A 109 16.97 14.90 14.73
CA ASP A 109 18.09 13.97 14.81
C ASP A 109 18.33 13.41 16.23
N LYS A 110 17.79 14.08 17.25
CA LYS A 110 17.86 13.64 18.66
C LYS A 110 16.68 12.77 19.10
N ASP A 111 15.71 12.50 18.21
CA ASP A 111 14.57 11.67 18.56
C ASP A 111 14.99 10.20 18.76
N PRO A 112 14.68 9.57 19.91
CA PRO A 112 15.04 8.17 20.17
C PRO A 112 14.29 7.18 19.27
N ASP A 113 13.21 7.62 18.64
CA ASP A 113 12.38 6.80 17.74
C ASP A 113 12.58 7.14 16.26
N ARG A 114 13.57 7.98 15.94
CA ARG A 114 13.84 8.48 14.59
C ARG A 114 13.91 7.37 13.56
N ASP A 115 14.72 6.35 13.81
CA ASP A 115 14.96 5.27 12.84
C ASP A 115 13.70 4.47 12.51
N MET A 116 12.83 4.25 13.50
CA MET A 116 11.58 3.54 13.30
C MET A 116 10.58 4.37 12.49
N ILE A 117 10.53 5.68 12.74
CA ILE A 117 9.67 6.58 11.98
C ILE A 117 10.16 6.70 10.54
N ILE A 118 11.47 6.87 10.34
CA ILE A 118 12.08 6.94 9.00
C ILE A 118 11.81 5.64 8.24
N GLN A 119 11.92 4.47 8.87
CA GLN A 119 11.56 3.19 8.24
C GLN A 119 10.07 3.16 7.85
N ALA A 120 9.18 3.62 8.73
CA ALA A 120 7.75 3.66 8.43
C ALA A 120 7.41 4.59 7.25
N LEU A 121 8.07 5.76 7.18
CA LEU A 121 7.92 6.70 6.07
C LEU A 121 8.49 6.13 4.76
N ASN A 122 9.67 5.51 4.80
CA ASN A 122 10.28 4.86 3.65
C ASN A 122 9.38 3.77 3.08
N GLN A 123 8.81 2.94 3.96
CA GLN A 123 7.92 1.87 3.55
C GLN A 123 6.64 2.42 2.90
N ALA A 124 6.04 3.48 3.46
CA ALA A 124 4.87 4.13 2.87
C ALA A 124 5.18 4.78 1.51
N PHE A 125 6.33 5.44 1.39
CA PHE A 125 6.76 6.02 0.11
C PHE A 125 7.07 4.94 -0.93
N LYS A 126 7.63 3.80 -0.52
CA LYS A 126 7.82 2.64 -1.39
C LYS A 126 6.49 2.08 -1.87
N GLU A 127 5.52 1.87 -0.98
CA GLU A 127 4.18 1.43 -1.33
C GLU A 127 3.48 2.41 -2.28
N PHE A 128 3.68 3.72 -2.09
CA PHE A 128 3.18 4.72 -3.01
C PHE A 128 3.86 4.67 -4.39
N ARG A 129 5.17 4.47 -4.45
CA ARG A 129 5.90 4.32 -5.72
C ARG A 129 5.52 3.04 -6.47
N GLU A 130 5.26 1.95 -5.74
CA GLU A 130 4.75 0.69 -6.30
C GLU A 130 3.26 0.79 -6.65
N SER A 131 2.55 1.76 -6.08
CA SER A 131 1.19 2.07 -6.52
C SER A 131 1.25 2.73 -7.89
N GLY A 132 0.42 2.26 -8.83
CA GLY A 132 0.35 2.81 -10.19
C GLY A 132 -0.06 4.30 -10.23
N ASP A 133 -0.46 4.89 -9.10
CA ASP A 133 -0.73 6.32 -8.98
C ASP A 133 0.55 7.15 -9.12
N TYR A 134 1.70 6.67 -8.64
CA TYR A 134 2.98 7.37 -8.81
C TYR A 134 3.48 7.36 -10.26
N GLU A 135 3.28 6.24 -10.97
CA GLU A 135 3.65 6.13 -12.39
C GLU A 135 2.85 7.08 -13.28
N ARG A 136 1.59 7.35 -12.91
CA ARG A 136 0.70 8.28 -13.62
C ARG A 136 1.00 9.75 -13.34
N LEU A 137 1.83 10.07 -12.35
CA LEU A 137 2.19 11.45 -12.07
C LEU A 137 3.19 11.96 -13.12
N PRO A 138 2.98 13.18 -13.65
CA PRO A 138 3.99 13.84 -14.47
C PRO A 138 5.28 14.06 -13.67
N ASP A 139 6.40 14.13 -14.38
CA ASP A 139 7.73 14.24 -13.77
C ASP A 139 7.90 15.62 -13.12
N THR A 140 7.33 16.67 -13.73
CA THR A 140 7.42 18.05 -13.24
C THR A 140 6.05 18.68 -12.95
N ARG A 141 6.06 19.70 -12.07
CA ARG A 141 4.87 20.49 -11.75
C ARG A 141 4.35 21.29 -12.95
N GLU A 142 5.24 21.73 -13.84
CA GLU A 142 4.88 22.48 -15.05
C GLU A 142 4.08 21.62 -16.04
N GLU A 143 4.47 20.35 -16.20
CA GLU A 143 3.71 19.37 -16.99
C GLU A 143 2.31 19.11 -16.39
N ALA A 144 2.22 18.97 -15.06
CA ALA A 144 0.96 18.80 -14.36
C ALA A 144 -0.02 19.98 -14.50
N GLU A 145 0.51 21.20 -14.61
CA GLU A 145 -0.27 22.43 -14.82
C GLU A 145 -0.64 22.63 -16.30
N ASN A 146 0.17 22.13 -17.25
CA ASN A 146 -0.12 22.19 -18.67
C ASN A 146 -1.15 21.14 -19.13
N GLU A 147 -1.15 19.92 -18.57
CA GLU A 147 -2.19 18.91 -18.88
C GLU A 147 -3.60 19.32 -18.41
N LYS A 148 -3.71 20.19 -17.40
CA LYS A 148 -5.00 20.64 -16.86
C LYS A 148 -5.64 21.80 -17.62
N LYS A 149 -4.98 22.34 -18.64
CA LYS A 149 -5.54 23.41 -19.47
C LYS A 149 -6.10 22.84 -20.77
N PRO A 150 -7.42 22.64 -20.91
CA PRO A 150 -8.01 22.83 -22.22
C PRO A 150 -7.91 24.33 -22.53
N HIS A 151 -6.97 24.75 -23.37
CA HIS A 151 -6.95 26.09 -23.93
C HIS A 151 -8.16 26.26 -24.87
N LYS A 152 -9.35 26.52 -24.31
CA LYS A 152 -10.50 27.05 -25.03
C LYS A 152 -10.73 28.49 -24.58
N THR A 153 -10.18 29.43 -25.35
CA THR A 153 -10.50 30.85 -25.21
C THR A 153 -11.90 31.07 -25.82
N MET A 154 -12.83 31.62 -25.03
CA MET A 154 -14.12 32.08 -25.56
C MET A 154 -13.96 33.51 -26.05
N GLU A 155 -14.27 33.74 -27.32
CA GLU A 155 -14.35 35.08 -27.90
C GLU A 155 -15.82 35.50 -28.02
N TYR A 156 -16.16 36.67 -27.48
CA TYR A 156 -17.51 37.24 -27.54
C TYR A 156 -17.56 38.29 -28.65
N VAL A 157 -18.47 38.11 -29.60
CA VAL A 157 -18.70 39.09 -30.67
C VAL A 157 -20.10 39.67 -30.53
N GLN A 158 -20.20 40.99 -30.48
CA GLN A 158 -21.47 41.71 -30.36
C GLN A 158 -21.97 42.08 -31.76
N ASN A 159 -23.03 41.44 -32.21
CA ASN A 159 -23.62 41.74 -33.52
C ASN A 159 -24.62 42.90 -33.40
N GLY A 160 -24.75 43.71 -34.46
CA GLY A 160 -25.55 44.96 -34.51
C GLY A 160 -27.05 44.84 -34.19
N ASN A 161 -27.52 43.64 -33.89
CA ASN A 161 -28.90 43.33 -33.53
C ASN A 161 -29.07 43.10 -32.01
N GLY A 162 -28.02 43.33 -31.20
CA GLY A 162 -28.07 43.24 -29.73
C GLY A 162 -27.85 41.85 -29.14
N TYR A 163 -27.49 40.85 -29.95
CA TYR A 163 -27.18 39.49 -29.50
C TYR A 163 -25.66 39.29 -29.33
N GLN A 164 -25.28 38.52 -28.31
CA GLN A 164 -23.90 38.10 -28.06
C GLN A 164 -23.73 36.62 -28.45
N GLU A 165 -22.87 36.35 -29.42
CA GLU A 165 -22.47 34.97 -29.76
C GLU A 165 -21.09 34.68 -29.16
N ALA A 166 -20.92 33.46 -28.64
CA ALA A 166 -19.67 32.97 -28.05
C ALA A 166 -19.16 31.79 -28.89
N TYR A 167 -17.95 31.92 -29.41
CA TYR A 167 -17.29 30.85 -30.17
C TYR A 167 -16.20 30.19 -29.33
N LEU A 168 -16.09 28.86 -29.45
CA LEU A 168 -15.02 28.08 -28.83
C LEU A 168 -13.87 27.96 -29.84
N THR A 169 -12.76 28.66 -29.62
CA THR A 169 -11.60 28.52 -30.50
C THR A 169 -10.84 27.24 -30.16
N GLU A 170 -10.96 26.22 -31.02
CA GLU A 170 -10.07 25.05 -31.01
C GLU A 170 -8.84 25.41 -31.85
N ALA A 171 -7.75 25.73 -31.17
CA ALA A 171 -6.45 25.84 -31.83
C ALA A 171 -5.99 24.43 -32.21
N GLU A 172 -6.43 23.94 -33.38
CA GLU A 172 -5.61 23.27 -34.41
C GLU A 172 -6.47 22.62 -35.51
N GLY A 173 -6.42 23.21 -36.71
CA GLY A 173 -6.29 22.52 -37.99
C GLY A 173 -7.37 21.55 -38.46
N ILE A 174 -8.41 22.06 -39.11
CA ILE A 174 -8.92 21.43 -40.35
C ILE A 174 -9.26 22.56 -41.34
N ALA A 175 -8.48 22.65 -42.43
CA ALA A 175 -8.82 23.51 -43.55
C ALA A 175 -10.09 22.97 -44.23
N PHE A 176 -11.24 23.61 -44.01
CA PHE A 176 -12.40 23.38 -44.86
C PHE A 176 -12.30 24.30 -46.09
N VAL A 177 -11.79 23.74 -47.18
CA VAL A 177 -11.92 24.33 -48.51
C VAL A 177 -13.34 24.02 -49.00
N ALA A 178 -14.22 25.02 -49.02
CA ALA A 178 -15.38 25.01 -49.91
C ALA A 178 -14.98 25.74 -51.19
N GLY A 179 -14.65 24.96 -52.21
CA GLY A 179 -14.50 25.46 -53.58
C GLY A 179 -15.84 25.73 -54.24
N ALA A 180 -15.85 26.78 -55.06
CA ALA A 180 -16.82 27.20 -56.09
C ALA A 180 -18.28 27.40 -55.69
#